data_AF-R7MVC6-F1
#
_entry.id   AF-R7MVC6-F1
#
_cell.length_a   1.000
_cell.length_b   1.000
_cell.length_c   1.000
_cell.angle_alpha   90.00
_cell.angle_beta   90.00
_cell.angle_gamma   90.00
#
_symmetry.space_group_name_H-M   'P 1'
#
loop_
_entity.id
_entity.type
_entity.pdbx_description
1 polymer ?
#
loop_
_entity_poly.entity_id
_entity_poly.type
_entity_poly.pdbx_seq_one_letter_code
_entity_poly.pdbx_strand_id
1 'polypeptide(L)'
;MVPAHTEWKSRQVEENYVDKDGKLHSFYRTENYPEYVPDHDVPYVTVGVQFQWFDTKTGKLVASSEDVRRRNSESNPSSVYNRIIDRFYKNMKDTLEK
;
A
#
# COMPACT_ATOMS: atom_id res chain seq x y z
N MET A 1 5.97 5.20 11.88
CA MET A 1 7.39 5.58 11.92
C MET A 1 8.23 4.35 11.61
N VAL A 2 9.07 4.45 10.58
CA VAL A 2 10.14 3.48 10.31
C VAL A 2 11.42 4.11 10.82
N PRO A 3 12.13 3.47 11.77
CA PRO A 3 13.36 4.03 12.32
C PRO A 3 14.48 4.01 11.28
N ALA A 4 15.46 4.89 11.45
CA ALA A 4 16.66 4.95 10.66
C ALA A 4 17.39 3.61 10.73
N HIS A 5 17.77 3.09 9.57
CA HIS A 5 18.42 1.79 9.46
C HIS A 5 19.34 1.74 8.24
N THR A 6 20.11 0.68 8.14
CA THR A 6 20.97 0.42 6.99
C THR A 6 20.38 -0.71 6.16
N GLU A 7 20.13 -0.45 4.89
CA GLU A 7 19.77 -1.48 3.91
C GLU A 7 21.03 -1.92 3.16
N TRP A 8 21.15 -3.22 2.88
CA TRP A 8 22.22 -3.74 2.05
C TRP A 8 21.75 -3.84 0.61
N LYS A 9 22.38 -3.08 -0.29
CA LYS A 9 22.13 -3.17 -1.73
C LYS A 9 23.29 -3.79 -2.46
N SER A 10 22.99 -4.39 -3.60
CA SER A 10 23.97 -4.99 -4.49
C SER A 10 23.98 -4.24 -5.82
N ARG A 11 25.17 -4.00 -6.38
CA ARG A 11 25.34 -3.54 -7.77
C ARG A 11 26.30 -4.46 -8.50
N GLN A 12 26.12 -4.57 -9.81
CA GLN A 12 27.10 -5.20 -10.68
C GLN A 12 28.09 -4.13 -11.14
N VAL A 13 29.37 -4.39 -10.95
CA VAL A 13 30.46 -3.57 -11.46
C VAL A 13 31.18 -4.36 -12.54
N GLU A 14 31.26 -3.79 -13.73
CA GLU A 14 32.05 -4.36 -14.82
C GLU A 14 33.53 -4.08 -14.55
N GLU A 15 34.32 -5.14 -14.48
CA GLU A 15 35.77 -5.07 -14.39
C GLU A 15 36.40 -5.63 -15.66
N ASN A 16 37.49 -5.01 -16.07
CA ASN A 16 38.21 -5.34 -17.30
C ASN A 16 39.67 -5.65 -16.96
N TYR A 17 40.21 -6.73 -17.51
CA TYR A 17 41.65 -7.01 -17.47
C TYR A 17 42.17 -7.40 -18.85
N VAL A 18 43.45 -7.12 -19.08
CA VAL A 18 44.15 -7.51 -20.31
C VAL A 18 45.06 -8.68 -19.98
N ASP A 19 44.96 -9.77 -20.73
CA ASP A 19 45.84 -10.93 -20.55
C ASP A 19 47.24 -10.71 -21.16
N LYS A 20 48.11 -11.71 -21.02
CA LYS A 20 49.50 -11.64 -21.51
C LYS A 20 49.59 -11.56 -23.04
N ASP A 21 48.54 -11.96 -23.74
CA ASP A 21 48.44 -11.95 -25.20
C ASP A 21 47.77 -10.66 -25.72
N GLY A 22 47.47 -9.71 -24.83
CA GLY A 22 46.88 -8.42 -25.17
C GLY A 22 45.36 -8.44 -25.38
N LYS A 23 44.68 -9.54 -25.04
CA LYS A 23 43.23 -9.67 -25.19
C LYS A 23 42.51 -9.12 -23.96
N LEU A 24 41.49 -8.30 -24.20
CA LEU A 24 40.61 -7.75 -23.17
C LEU A 24 39.59 -8.81 -22.73
N HIS A 25 39.44 -8.97 -21.42
CA HIS A 25 38.40 -9.78 -20.80
C HIS A 25 37.60 -8.94 -19.84
N SER A 26 36.28 -9.04 -19.93
CA SER A 26 35.31 -8.33 -19.10
C SER A 26 34.56 -9.33 -18.24
N PHE A 27 34.39 -9.03 -16.95
CA PHE A 27 33.54 -9.81 -16.06
C PHE A 27 32.78 -8.87 -15.11
N TYR A 28 31.66 -9.36 -14.58
CA TYR A 28 30.87 -8.62 -13.61
C TYR A 28 31.18 -9.12 -12.20
N ARG A 29 31.54 -8.20 -11.31
CA ARG A 29 31.62 -8.45 -9.87
C ARG A 29 30.38 -7.89 -9.19
N THR A 30 29.76 -8.69 -8.33
CA THR A 30 28.72 -8.18 -7.42
C THR A 30 29.38 -7.49 -6.23
N GLU A 31 29.10 -6.21 -6.05
CA GLU A 31 29.49 -5.44 -4.87
C GLU A 31 28.28 -5.22 -3.97
N ASN A 32 28.42 -5.53 -2.68
CA ASN A 32 27.43 -5.20 -1.66
C ASN A 32 27.87 -3.95 -0.91
N TYR A 33 27.00 -2.97 -0.80
CA TYR A 33 27.27 -1.73 -0.07
C TYR A 33 26.10 -1.37 0.85
N PRO A 34 26.40 -0.79 2.03
CA PRO A 34 25.37 -0.28 2.92
C PRO A 34 24.80 1.03 2.38
N GLU A 35 23.48 1.15 2.40
CA GLU A 35 22.77 2.41 2.13
C GLU A 35 22.02 2.83 3.39
N TYR A 36 22.23 4.08 3.79
CA TYR A 36 21.56 4.64 4.96
C TYR A 36 20.16 5.10 4.59
N VAL A 37 19.15 4.59 5.29
CA VAL A 37 17.75 5.01 5.18
C VAL A 37 17.42 5.85 6.41
N PRO A 38 17.09 7.15 6.26
CA PRO A 38 16.73 8.00 7.38
C PRO A 38 15.37 7.62 7.97
N ASP A 39 15.13 8.09 9.20
CA ASP A 39 13.81 8.05 9.84
C ASP A 39 12.76 8.66 8.90
N HIS A 40 11.65 7.95 8.71
CA HIS A 40 10.54 8.49 7.94
C HIS A 40 9.20 7.98 8.44
N ASP A 41 8.18 8.79 8.17
CA ASP A 41 6.81 8.41 8.44
C ASP A 41 6.22 7.64 7.27
N VAL A 42 5.56 6.54 7.61
CA VAL A 42 4.74 5.77 6.68
C VAL A 42 3.30 6.21 6.91
N PRO A 43 2.70 6.94 5.95
CA PRO A 43 1.32 7.38 6.11
C PRO A 43 0.39 6.17 6.17
N TYR A 44 -0.64 6.29 7.00
CA TYR A 44 -1.77 5.37 6.96
C TYR A 44 -3.04 6.16 6.68
N VAL A 45 -4.00 5.51 6.04
CA VAL A 45 -5.30 6.07 5.75
C VAL A 45 -6.33 5.30 6.57
N THR A 46 -7.24 6.04 7.21
CA THR A 46 -8.47 5.50 7.78
C THR A 46 -9.66 6.18 7.13
N VAL A 47 -10.58 5.39 6.59
CA VAL A 47 -11.86 5.87 6.05
C VAL A 47 -12.97 5.14 6.80
N GLY A 48 -13.87 5.90 7.41
CA GLY A 48 -15.09 5.41 8.02
C GLY A 48 -16.30 5.98 7.30
N VAL A 49 -17.29 5.14 7.00
CA VAL A 49 -18.56 5.56 6.41
C VAL A 49 -19.70 4.95 7.20
N GLN A 50 -20.71 5.77 7.49
CA GLN A 50 -21.98 5.34 8.08
C GLN A 50 -23.10 5.56 7.05
N PHE A 51 -23.89 4.52 6.83
CA PHE A 51 -25.10 4.55 6.03
C PHE A 51 -26.31 4.44 6.95
N GLN A 52 -27.32 5.26 6.70
CA GLN A 52 -28.55 5.30 7.48
C GLN A 52 -29.75 5.29 6.55
N TRP A 53 -30.74 4.46 6.85
CA TRP A 53 -32.00 4.40 6.13
C TRP A 53 -33.09 4.96 7.02
N PHE A 54 -33.88 5.88 6.47
CA PHE A 54 -34.97 6.51 7.17
C PHE A 54 -36.29 6.20 6.48
N ASP A 55 -37.34 5.95 7.26
CA ASP A 55 -38.70 5.87 6.77
C ASP A 55 -39.11 7.25 6.27
N THR A 56 -39.53 7.33 5.00
CA THR A 56 -39.79 8.62 4.35
C THR A 56 -41.04 9.34 4.86
N LYS A 57 -41.96 8.63 5.51
CA LYS A 57 -43.22 9.20 6.03
C LYS A 57 -43.07 9.72 7.46
N THR A 58 -42.29 9.02 8.27
CA THR A 58 -42.16 9.25 9.71
C THR A 58 -40.81 9.85 10.09
N GLY A 59 -39.82 9.81 9.20
CA GLY A 59 -38.45 10.26 9.46
C GLY A 59 -37.68 9.38 10.44
N LYS A 60 -38.23 8.22 10.82
CA LYS A 60 -37.60 7.31 11.80
C LYS A 60 -36.47 6.51 11.15
N LEU A 61 -35.40 6.27 11.89
CA LEU A 61 -34.33 5.37 11.48
C LEU A 61 -34.87 3.95 11.36
N VAL A 62 -34.73 3.35 10.18
CA VAL A 62 -35.16 1.99 9.86
C VAL A 62 -33.99 1.02 9.98
N ALA A 63 -32.81 1.44 9.53
CA ALA A 63 -31.59 0.65 9.59
C ALA A 63 -30.36 1.56 9.59
N SER A 64 -29.22 1.01 10.00
CA SER A 64 -27.92 1.66 9.83
C SER A 64 -26.83 0.62 9.56
N SER A 65 -25.76 1.03 8.88
CA SER A 65 -24.59 0.21 8.59
C SER A 65 -23.34 1.08 8.71
N GLU A 66 -22.27 0.51 9.25
CA GLU A 66 -20.98 1.19 9.41
C GLU A 66 -19.87 0.30 8.87
N ASP A 67 -18.93 0.87 8.10
CA ASP A 67 -17.70 0.20 7.68
C ASP A 67 -16.53 1.18 7.87
N VAL A 68 -15.56 0.76 8.68
CA VAL A 68 -14.33 1.50 8.95
C VAL A 68 -13.17 0.66 8.48
N ARG A 69 -12.33 1.24 7.62
CA ARG A 69 -11.14 0.58 7.08
C ARG A 69 -9.91 1.40 7.30
N ARG A 70 -8.86 0.70 7.73
CA ARG A 70 -7.51 1.23 7.87
C ARG A 70 -6.59 0.49 6.91
N ARG A 71 -5.74 1.24 6.21
CA ARG A 71 -4.69 0.67 5.37
C ARG A 71 -3.37 1.39 5.62
N ASN A 72 -2.34 0.60 5.90
CA ASN A 72 -0.97 1.08 6.05
C ASN A 72 -0.34 1.28 4.67
N SER A 73 0.57 2.25 4.54
CA SER A 73 1.32 2.51 3.31
C SER A 73 0.42 2.75 2.09
N GLU A 74 -0.71 3.44 2.29
CA GLU A 74 -1.66 3.76 1.22
C GLU A 74 -1.49 5.23 0.81
N SER A 75 -1.22 5.46 -0.48
CA SER A 75 -1.16 6.81 -1.08
C SER A 75 -2.44 7.19 -1.81
N ASN A 76 -3.37 6.25 -2.00
CA ASN A 76 -4.64 6.44 -2.71
C ASN A 76 -5.85 6.12 -1.81
N PRO A 77 -6.31 7.09 -0.98
CA PRO A 77 -7.43 6.91 -0.07
C PRO A 77 -8.77 6.62 -0.80
N SER A 78 -8.93 7.07 -2.04
CA SER A 78 -10.14 6.84 -2.84
C SER A 78 -10.39 5.35 -3.11
N SER A 79 -9.33 4.54 -3.21
CA SER A 79 -9.46 3.09 -3.35
C SER A 79 -10.08 2.42 -2.11
N VAL A 80 -9.80 2.95 -0.92
CA VAL A 80 -10.35 2.46 0.35
C VAL A 80 -11.84 2.81 0.44
N TYR A 81 -12.19 4.06 0.10
CA TYR A 81 -13.57 4.51 0.01
C TYR A 81 -14.39 3.67 -0.97
N ASN A 82 -13.93 3.50 -2.21
CA ASN A 82 -14.65 2.72 -3.23
C ASN A 82 -14.94 1.28 -2.77
N ARG A 83 -14.00 0.65 -2.06
CA ARG A 83 -14.20 -0.69 -1.49
C ARG A 83 -15.25 -0.75 -0.37
N ILE A 84 -15.41 0.34 0.39
CA ILE A 84 -16.47 0.46 1.39
C ILE A 84 -17.82 0.54 0.66
N ILE A 85 -17.91 1.42 -0.34
CA ILE A 85 -19.13 1.57 -1.17
C ILE A 85 -19.50 0.28 -1.90
N ASP A 86 -18.55 -0.42 -2.53
CA ASP A 86 -18.79 -1.67 -3.23
C ASP A 86 -19.32 -2.77 -2.30
N ARG A 87 -18.75 -2.86 -1.08
CA ARG A 87 -19.24 -3.82 -0.08
C ARG A 87 -20.63 -3.43 0.38
N PHE A 88 -20.89 -2.15 0.62
CA PHE A 88 -22.21 -1.66 0.98
C PHE A 88 -23.25 -2.08 -0.06
N TYR A 89 -23.03 -1.83 -1.36
CA TYR A 89 -23.96 -2.23 -2.41
C TYR A 89 -24.17 -3.74 -2.51
N LYS A 90 -23.11 -4.54 -2.32
CA LYS A 90 -23.22 -6.01 -2.29
C LYS A 90 -24.10 -6.49 -1.15
N ASN A 91 -23.91 -5.94 0.04
CA ASN A 91 -24.64 -6.36 1.25
C ASN A 91 -26.04 -5.74 1.34
N MET A 92 -26.31 -4.65 0.59
CA MET A 92 -27.59 -3.96 0.61
C MET A 92 -28.74 -4.87 0.16
N LYS A 93 -28.50 -5.79 -0.79
CA LYS A 93 -29.50 -6.77 -1.23
C LYS A 93 -29.95 -7.67 -0.07
N ASP A 94 -29.01 -8.19 0.68
CA ASP A 94 -29.28 -9.07 1.83
C ASP A 94 -29.94 -8.35 3.01
N THR A 95 -29.77 -7.02 3.10
CA THR A 95 -30.29 -6.20 4.20
C THR A 95 -31.75 -5.78 3.96
N LEU A 96 -32.18 -5.65 2.70
CA LEU A 96 -33.54 -5.24 2.33
C LEU A 96 -34.51 -6.42 2.14
N GLU A 97 -34.00 -7.65 2.01
CA GLU A 97 -34.80 -8.87 1.83
C GLU A 97 -35.15 -9.60 3.14
N LYS A 98 -34.82 -9.02 4.31
CA LYS A 98 -35.22 -9.48 5.64
C LYS A 98 -36.31 -8.61 6.23
#